data_AF-A0A7X8JVU4-F1
#
_entry.id   AF-A0A7X8JVU4-F1
#
_cell.length_a   1.000
_cell.length_b   1.000
_cell.length_c   1.000
_cell.angle_alpha   90.00
_cell.angle_beta   90.00
_cell.angle_gamma   90.00
#
_symmetry.space_group_name_H-M   'P 1'
#
loop_
_entity.id
_entity.type
_entity.pdbx_description
1 polymer ?
#
loop_
_entity_poly.entity_id
_entity_poly.type
_entity_poly.pdbx_seq_one_letter_code
_entity_poly.pdbx_strand_id
1 'polypeptide(L)'
;GIVFQSANAYKSLRKYLVEDGLLYAVISLPAGVFNPYSGVKTSILLIDKTLAKQKDEILFVKINNDGYDLGAQRREVKGSDIPEVIRIIKDYQKGIDVSDNALVTIASKKDIAEQDYILVGERYKEAIVVNSNYPMVELHEVCEIITGFAFKSDSLLNEKVDGALPVIKIGNLENKSFLNIDDDIQYFPYDESLEKYVINKNDILLAMTGATVGKVSVSRQNNLLLNQRVANIKANKDIINPTYLMYLLFDDKFYNYCQDNAGGGAQGNISPATIKAYKIPLPPLHIQEEIVKEIEGYQKIIDGAKQVVENYKPTIKIDPSWEMVKLGDSEIEIIDGDRGINYPKKEDFSSDGYCLFLNTGNVRKGYFNFDSLQFISNEKDNSLRKGKLNRNDIVLTTRGTVGNIALYDNSVPYKNVRINSGMLILRVNQTYYDANFIKVLFLSDFIASQIANILSGSAQPQLPIRSLVNIQIPTPPIETQQQIVSIIEKEIAIVEQNELLIEMFEEKIKDKISKVWGE
;
A
#
# COMPACT_ATOMS: atom_id res chain seq x y z
N GLY A 1 -4.53 -3.90 28.49
CA GLY A 1 -5.14 -4.51 29.69
C GLY A 1 -5.81 -3.46 30.55
N ILE A 2 -5.01 -2.68 31.29
CA ILE A 2 -5.50 -1.69 32.27
C ILE A 2 -6.47 -0.67 31.67
N VAL A 3 -6.27 -0.22 30.42
CA VAL A 3 -7.06 0.84 29.79
C VAL A 3 -8.53 0.50 29.49
N PHE A 4 -8.95 -0.76 29.40
CA PHE A 4 -10.34 -1.10 29.04
C PHE A 4 -10.95 -2.33 29.73
N GLN A 5 -10.15 -3.17 30.41
CA GLN A 5 -10.69 -4.39 31.01
C GLN A 5 -11.67 -4.09 32.15
N SER A 6 -12.69 -4.94 32.30
CA SER A 6 -13.82 -4.75 33.22
C SER A 6 -13.56 -5.20 34.66
N ALA A 7 -12.46 -5.92 34.94
CA ALA A 7 -12.17 -6.37 36.30
C ALA A 7 -12.03 -5.19 37.26
N ASN A 8 -12.62 -5.32 38.46
CA ASN A 8 -12.75 -4.22 39.43
C ASN A 8 -11.40 -3.55 39.76
N ALA A 9 -10.32 -4.32 39.90
CA ALA A 9 -8.99 -3.77 40.17
C ALA A 9 -8.51 -2.81 39.06
N TYR A 10 -8.77 -3.12 37.79
CA TYR A 10 -8.40 -2.25 36.67
C TYR A 10 -9.28 -1.01 36.62
N LYS A 11 -10.59 -1.16 36.85
CA LYS A 11 -11.52 -0.01 36.92
C LYS A 11 -11.12 0.95 38.04
N SER A 12 -10.82 0.44 39.23
CA SER A 12 -10.36 1.25 40.37
C SER A 12 -9.04 1.96 40.06
N LEU A 13 -8.09 1.31 39.38
CA LEU A 13 -6.84 1.94 38.98
C LEU A 13 -7.07 3.07 37.96
N ARG A 14 -7.92 2.86 36.95
CA ARG A 14 -8.26 3.92 35.99
C ARG A 14 -8.95 5.09 36.68
N LYS A 15 -9.90 4.81 37.58
CA LYS A 15 -10.54 5.82 38.42
C LYS A 15 -9.52 6.65 39.19
N TYR A 16 -8.57 5.99 39.86
CA TYR A 16 -7.48 6.66 40.58
C TYR A 16 -6.62 7.54 39.65
N LEU A 17 -6.26 7.06 38.46
CA LEU A 17 -5.47 7.84 37.50
C LEU A 17 -6.18 9.13 37.03
N VAL A 18 -7.51 9.06 36.87
CA VAL A 18 -8.35 10.16 36.34
C VAL A 18 -8.74 11.14 37.46
N GLU A 19 -9.32 10.65 38.56
CA GLU A 19 -9.87 11.50 39.63
C GLU A 19 -8.78 12.16 40.49
N ASP A 20 -7.67 11.47 40.79
CA ASP A 20 -6.56 12.06 41.56
C ASP A 20 -5.69 13.02 40.72
N GLY A 21 -6.06 13.24 39.45
CA GLY A 21 -5.38 14.14 38.54
C GLY A 21 -3.94 13.72 38.29
N LEU A 22 -3.74 12.45 37.91
CA LEU A 22 -2.43 11.92 37.57
C LEU A 22 -2.21 11.89 36.06
N LEU A 23 -3.22 11.43 35.33
CA LEU A 23 -3.18 11.20 33.89
C LEU A 23 -3.66 12.45 33.15
N TYR A 24 -2.85 12.93 32.21
CA TYR A 24 -3.26 14.03 31.31
C TYR A 24 -3.41 13.58 29.85
N ALA A 25 -2.74 12.49 29.45
CA ALA A 25 -2.86 11.98 28.09
C ALA A 25 -2.66 10.46 27.98
N VAL A 26 -3.25 9.87 26.93
CA VAL A 26 -3.14 8.46 26.57
C VAL A 26 -2.80 8.36 25.08
N ILE A 27 -1.68 7.72 24.76
CA ILE A 27 -1.30 7.43 23.37
C ILE A 27 -1.65 5.97 23.07
N SER A 28 -2.55 5.74 22.13
CA SER A 28 -2.85 4.39 21.63
C SER A 28 -1.86 4.00 20.52
N LEU A 29 -1.27 2.82 20.62
CA LEU A 29 -0.39 2.24 19.61
C LEU A 29 -1.16 1.22 18.75
N PRO A 30 -0.75 1.00 17.48
CA PRO A 30 -1.28 -0.11 16.68
C PRO A 30 -1.12 -1.46 17.39
N ALA A 31 -2.05 -2.39 17.14
CA ALA A 31 -1.89 -3.76 17.60
C ALA A 31 -0.76 -4.43 16.81
N GLY A 32 0.18 -5.10 17.48
CA GLY A 32 1.35 -5.70 16.83
C GLY A 32 2.58 -4.81 16.77
N VAL A 33 2.58 -3.64 17.44
CA VAL A 33 3.79 -2.79 17.54
C VAL A 33 5.00 -3.54 18.08
N PHE A 34 4.77 -4.47 19.01
CA PHE A 34 5.80 -5.28 19.62
C PHE A 34 5.91 -6.68 19.02
N ASN A 35 5.43 -6.90 17.80
CA ASN A 35 5.68 -8.18 17.11
C ASN A 35 7.18 -8.39 16.87
N PRO A 36 7.67 -9.66 16.92
CA PRO A 36 6.93 -10.89 17.19
C PRO A 36 6.73 -11.19 18.69
N TYR A 37 7.20 -10.32 19.60
CA TYR A 37 7.15 -10.55 21.04
C TYR A 37 5.72 -10.52 21.60
N SER A 38 4.89 -9.58 21.13
CA SER A 38 3.50 -9.44 21.58
C SER A 38 2.63 -8.73 20.56
N GLY A 39 1.49 -9.36 20.22
CA GLY A 39 0.43 -8.76 19.41
C GLY A 39 -0.56 -7.89 20.21
N VAL A 40 -0.38 -7.75 21.53
CA VAL A 40 -1.35 -7.09 22.41
C VAL A 40 -1.40 -5.58 22.13
N LYS A 41 -2.61 -5.04 21.90
CA LYS A 41 -2.85 -3.59 21.81
C LYS A 41 -2.31 -2.91 23.08
N THR A 42 -1.41 -1.96 22.87
CA THR A 42 -0.66 -1.29 23.93
C THR A 42 -0.93 0.21 23.89
N SER A 43 -0.94 0.85 25.06
CA SER A 43 -1.09 2.29 25.19
C SER A 43 -0.01 2.84 26.10
N ILE A 44 0.45 4.06 25.82
CA ILE A 44 1.36 4.82 26.67
C ILE A 44 0.52 5.79 27.49
N LEU A 45 0.63 5.70 28.82
CA LEU A 45 -0.03 6.62 29.74
C LEU A 45 0.93 7.73 30.11
N LEU A 46 0.55 8.98 29.85
CA LEU A 46 1.36 10.15 30.19
C LEU A 46 0.84 10.79 31.48
N ILE A 47 1.69 10.74 32.50
CA ILE A 47 1.36 11.12 33.87
C ILE A 47 2.15 12.39 34.22
N ASP A 48 1.42 13.43 34.61
CA ASP A 48 1.96 14.66 35.16
C ASP A 48 0.89 15.28 36.06
N LYS A 49 1.15 15.27 37.38
CA LYS A 49 0.17 15.75 38.37
C LYS A 49 -0.15 17.23 38.22
N THR A 50 0.81 18.03 37.77
CA THR A 50 0.64 19.48 37.66
C THR A 50 -0.28 19.77 36.48
N LEU A 51 0.04 19.19 35.32
CA LEU A 51 -0.75 19.38 34.10
C LEU A 51 -2.14 18.75 34.22
N ALA A 52 -2.23 17.52 34.74
CA ALA A 52 -3.49 16.80 34.88
C ALA A 52 -4.47 17.45 35.86
N LYS A 53 -4.00 18.23 36.84
CA LYS A 53 -4.87 18.99 37.76
C LYS A 53 -5.30 20.35 37.21
N GLN A 54 -4.60 20.88 36.21
CA GLN A 54 -4.94 22.15 35.55
C GLN A 54 -6.00 21.99 34.45
N LYS A 55 -6.31 20.75 34.05
CA LYS A 55 -7.23 20.42 32.96
C LYS A 55 -8.35 19.52 33.48
N ASP A 56 -9.58 19.76 33.02
CA ASP A 56 -10.73 18.88 33.28
C ASP A 56 -10.91 17.79 32.21
N GLU A 57 -9.92 17.66 31.33
CA GLU A 57 -9.95 16.81 30.14
C GLU A 57 -8.70 15.92 30.08
N ILE A 58 -8.82 14.82 29.35
CA ILE A 58 -7.71 13.92 29.03
C ILE A 58 -7.56 13.87 27.51
N LEU A 59 -6.32 14.07 27.06
CA LEU A 59 -5.97 13.98 25.64
C LEU A 59 -5.76 12.50 25.24
N PHE A 60 -6.45 12.05 24.21
CA PHE A 60 -6.18 10.78 23.55
C PHE A 60 -5.53 11.05 22.21
N VAL A 61 -4.44 10.34 21.90
CA VAL A 61 -3.77 10.40 20.60
C VAL A 61 -3.61 9.00 20.05
N LYS A 62 -4.05 8.75 18.81
CA LYS A 62 -3.94 7.44 18.15
C LYS A 62 -2.81 7.46 17.13
N ILE A 63 -1.85 6.56 17.28
CA ILE A 63 -0.87 6.24 16.24
C ILE A 63 -1.50 5.16 15.36
N ASN A 64 -1.58 5.40 14.05
CA ASN A 64 -2.06 4.44 13.06
C ASN A 64 -0.90 3.79 12.30
N ASN A 65 0.15 4.57 12.02
CA ASN A 65 1.36 4.12 11.34
C ASN A 65 2.58 4.49 12.20
N ASP A 66 3.34 3.49 12.67
CA ASP A 66 4.57 3.72 13.44
C ASP A 66 5.85 3.67 12.58
N GLY A 67 5.71 3.52 11.25
CA GLY A 67 6.82 3.36 10.31
C GLY A 67 7.12 1.92 9.92
N TYR A 68 6.35 0.95 10.41
CA TYR A 68 6.50 -0.46 10.08
C TYR A 68 5.17 -1.14 9.78
N ASP A 69 5.21 -2.21 9.01
CA ASP A 69 4.06 -3.11 8.86
C ASP A 69 3.74 -3.81 10.20
N LEU A 70 2.50 -4.28 10.34
CA LEU A 70 2.06 -5.02 11.54
C LEU A 70 2.37 -6.52 11.45
N GLY A 71 3.17 -6.93 10.46
CA GLY A 71 3.58 -8.32 10.26
C GLY A 71 4.56 -8.78 11.34
N ALA A 72 4.72 -10.10 11.47
CA ALA A 72 5.68 -10.67 12.42
C ALA A 72 7.14 -10.22 12.16
N GLN A 73 7.45 -9.87 10.91
CA GLN A 73 8.77 -9.39 10.50
C GLN A 73 8.96 -7.88 10.61
N ARG A 74 7.90 -7.10 10.90
CA ARG A 74 7.97 -5.65 11.15
C ARG A 74 8.80 -4.94 10.07
N ARG A 75 8.40 -5.05 8.80
CA ARG A 75 9.16 -4.44 7.68
C ARG A 75 8.86 -2.95 7.63
N GLU A 76 9.86 -2.14 7.27
CA GLU A 76 9.68 -0.68 7.15
C GLU A 76 8.62 -0.34 6.09
N VAL A 77 7.75 0.62 6.41
CA VAL A 77 6.77 1.19 5.48
C VAL A 77 6.95 2.70 5.38
N LYS A 78 6.42 3.31 4.32
CA LYS A 78 6.54 4.75 4.08
C LYS A 78 5.74 5.54 5.14
N GLY A 79 6.36 6.58 5.68
CA GLY A 79 5.74 7.51 6.64
C GLY A 79 5.69 7.00 8.09
N SER A 80 5.41 7.88 9.04
CA SER A 80 5.20 7.57 10.46
C SER A 80 4.45 8.70 11.13
N ASP A 81 3.48 8.38 11.99
CA ASP A 81 2.72 9.35 12.78
C ASP A 81 3.52 9.83 14.01
N ILE A 82 4.62 9.15 14.37
CA ILE A 82 5.39 9.42 15.59
C ILE A 82 5.88 10.89 15.68
N PRO A 83 6.47 11.49 14.62
CA PRO A 83 6.91 12.88 14.68
C PRO A 83 5.76 13.85 14.96
N GLU A 84 4.59 13.58 14.37
CA GLU A 84 3.38 14.39 14.54
C GLU A 84 2.80 14.24 15.96
N VAL A 85 2.74 13.02 16.48
CA VAL A 85 2.30 12.77 17.85
C VAL A 85 3.22 13.45 18.87
N ILE A 86 4.54 13.45 18.65
CA ILE A 86 5.47 14.20 19.50
C ILE A 86 5.16 15.70 19.47
N ARG A 87 4.82 16.25 18.30
CA ARG A 87 4.40 17.66 18.16
C ARG A 87 3.12 17.92 18.95
N ILE A 88 2.08 17.14 18.72
CA ILE A 88 0.78 17.24 19.41
C ILE A 88 0.95 17.24 20.94
N ILE A 89 1.72 16.30 21.49
CA ILE A 89 1.92 16.21 22.94
C ILE A 89 2.64 17.47 23.47
N LYS A 90 3.69 17.93 22.79
CA LYS A 90 4.43 19.14 23.20
C LYS A 90 3.57 20.39 23.12
N ASP A 91 2.72 20.49 22.11
CA ASP A 91 1.84 21.63 21.90
C ASP A 91 0.72 21.63 22.95
N TYR A 92 0.11 20.47 23.22
CA TYR A 92 -0.87 20.33 24.30
C TYR A 92 -0.30 20.67 25.69
N GLN A 93 0.94 20.24 25.97
CA GLN A 93 1.65 20.59 27.21
C GLN A 93 1.88 22.11 27.35
N LYS A 94 2.02 22.83 26.24
CA LYS A 94 2.14 24.29 26.21
C LYS A 94 0.79 25.01 26.23
N GLY A 95 -0.32 24.26 26.27
CA GLY A 95 -1.67 24.81 26.23
C GLY A 95 -2.12 25.27 24.84
N ILE A 96 -1.43 24.85 23.78
CA ILE A 96 -1.86 25.06 22.40
C ILE A 96 -3.00 24.08 22.11
N ASP A 97 -4.05 24.57 21.43
CA ASP A 97 -5.17 23.73 21.01
C ASP A 97 -4.73 22.75 19.90
N VAL A 98 -5.13 21.50 20.06
CA VAL A 98 -4.79 20.38 19.17
C VAL A 98 -6.02 19.59 18.75
N SER A 99 -7.22 20.08 19.09
CA SER A 99 -8.50 19.40 18.87
C SER A 99 -8.80 19.13 17.39
N ASP A 100 -8.37 20.02 16.48
CA ASP A 100 -8.54 19.89 15.03
C ASP A 100 -7.71 18.77 14.38
N ASN A 101 -6.80 18.13 15.12
CA ASN A 101 -5.94 17.10 14.56
C ASN A 101 -6.66 15.75 14.45
N ALA A 102 -6.62 15.12 13.27
CA ALA A 102 -7.28 13.82 13.01
C ALA A 102 -6.83 12.66 13.93
N LEU A 103 -5.63 12.75 14.52
CA LEU A 103 -5.11 11.76 15.47
C LEU A 103 -5.61 11.98 16.91
N VAL A 104 -6.24 13.11 17.19
CA VAL A 104 -6.62 13.56 18.53
C VAL A 104 -8.07 13.22 18.85
N THR A 105 -8.31 12.92 20.12
CA THR A 105 -9.65 12.95 20.71
C THR A 105 -9.51 13.51 22.12
N ILE A 106 -10.30 14.51 22.47
CA ILE A 106 -10.30 15.09 23.81
C ILE A 106 -11.59 14.63 24.50
N ALA A 107 -11.47 14.12 25.72
CA ALA A 107 -12.63 13.71 26.50
C ALA A 107 -12.58 14.35 27.88
N SER A 108 -13.72 14.84 28.36
CA SER A 108 -13.80 15.34 29.72
C SER A 108 -13.67 14.20 30.73
N LYS A 109 -13.10 14.48 31.90
CA LYS A 109 -13.03 13.51 33.00
C LYS A 109 -14.42 13.00 33.40
N LYS A 110 -15.45 13.83 33.20
CA LYS A 110 -16.85 13.48 33.44
C LYS A 110 -17.34 12.42 32.45
N ASP A 111 -17.14 12.61 31.15
CA ASP A 111 -17.55 11.62 30.13
C ASP A 111 -16.82 10.30 30.33
N ILE A 112 -15.55 10.36 30.73
CA ILE A 112 -14.76 9.18 31.08
C ILE A 112 -15.37 8.45 32.29
N ALA A 113 -15.78 9.19 33.32
CA ALA A 113 -16.42 8.62 34.51
C ALA A 113 -17.77 7.94 34.20
N GLU A 114 -18.56 8.54 33.31
CA GLU A 114 -19.84 7.99 32.83
C GLU A 114 -19.65 6.70 32.01
N GLN A 115 -18.51 6.56 31.33
CA GLN A 115 -18.14 5.37 30.55
C GLN A 115 -17.17 4.43 31.28
N ASP A 116 -17.40 4.18 32.57
CA ASP A 116 -16.65 3.20 33.39
C ASP A 116 -15.13 3.42 33.44
N TYR A 117 -14.70 4.67 33.29
CA TYR A 117 -13.30 5.09 33.25
C TYR A 117 -12.50 4.42 32.13
N ILE A 118 -13.10 4.00 31.03
CA ILE A 118 -12.38 3.33 29.94
C ILE A 118 -11.47 4.33 29.23
N LEU A 119 -10.17 4.06 29.15
CA LEU A 119 -9.17 4.95 28.56
C LEU A 119 -8.91 4.58 27.09
N VAL A 120 -9.95 4.58 26.27
CA VAL A 120 -9.90 4.33 24.82
C VAL A 120 -10.51 5.53 24.11
N GLY A 121 -9.68 6.33 23.45
CA GLY A 121 -10.07 7.63 22.88
C GLY A 121 -11.24 7.55 21.91
N GLU A 122 -11.30 6.48 21.11
CA GLU A 122 -12.35 6.28 20.10
C GLU A 122 -13.76 6.20 20.70
N ARG A 123 -13.91 5.90 22.00
CA ARG A 123 -15.21 5.92 22.70
C ARG A 123 -15.76 7.32 22.96
N TYR A 124 -14.90 8.32 22.87
CA TYR A 124 -15.21 9.71 23.18
C TYR A 124 -15.15 10.61 21.95
N LYS A 125 -14.90 10.04 20.77
CA LYS A 125 -15.08 10.79 19.53
C LYS A 125 -16.55 11.18 19.45
N GLU A 126 -16.80 12.47 19.22
CA GLU A 126 -18.12 12.90 18.80
C GLU A 126 -18.52 12.03 17.61
N ALA A 127 -19.71 11.43 17.68
CA ALA A 127 -20.21 10.62 16.58
C ALA A 127 -20.14 11.49 15.33
N ILE A 128 -19.44 11.01 14.29
CA ILE A 128 -19.46 11.67 12.98
C ILE A 128 -20.92 11.78 12.60
N VAL A 129 -21.46 12.99 12.65
CA VAL A 129 -22.82 13.26 12.22
C VAL A 129 -22.80 13.18 10.71
N VAL A 130 -23.06 12.00 10.19
CA VAL A 130 -23.27 11.75 8.77
C VAL A 130 -24.57 12.45 8.39
N ASN A 131 -24.48 13.64 7.80
CA ASN A 131 -25.62 14.37 7.26
C ASN A 131 -25.95 13.88 5.84
N SER A 132 -26.27 12.58 5.70
CA SER A 132 -26.72 12.06 4.42
C SER A 132 -28.07 12.68 4.04
N ASN A 133 -28.25 12.97 2.75
CA ASN A 133 -29.55 13.34 2.18
C ASN A 133 -30.53 12.14 2.13
N TYR A 134 -30.09 10.94 2.52
CA TYR A 134 -30.85 9.70 2.49
C TYR A 134 -31.06 9.14 3.90
N PRO A 135 -32.12 8.35 4.13
CA PRO A 135 -32.33 7.71 5.42
C PRO A 135 -31.17 6.76 5.73
N MET A 136 -30.69 6.83 6.98
CA MET A 136 -29.67 5.92 7.49
C MET A 136 -30.35 4.68 8.07
N VAL A 137 -29.99 3.50 7.57
CA VAL A 137 -30.53 2.20 8.02
C VAL A 137 -29.40 1.33 8.56
N GLU A 138 -29.72 0.40 9.46
CA GLU A 138 -28.77 -0.61 9.94
C GLU A 138 -28.58 -1.71 8.89
N LEU A 139 -27.38 -2.28 8.80
CA LEU A 139 -27.05 -3.31 7.80
C LEU A 139 -28.01 -4.50 7.86
N HIS A 140 -28.48 -4.88 9.04
CA HIS A 140 -29.40 -6.02 9.20
C HIS A 140 -30.78 -5.79 8.58
N GLU A 141 -31.15 -4.54 8.29
CA GLU A 141 -32.43 -4.21 7.66
C GLU A 141 -32.40 -4.51 6.14
N VAL A 142 -31.20 -4.55 5.56
CA VAL A 142 -31.02 -4.68 4.10
C VAL A 142 -30.12 -5.85 3.69
N CYS A 143 -29.50 -6.54 4.65
CA CYS A 143 -28.61 -7.67 4.42
C CYS A 143 -28.82 -8.80 5.43
N GLU A 144 -28.53 -10.02 4.99
CA GLU A 144 -28.28 -11.15 5.89
C GLU A 144 -26.79 -11.25 6.20
N ILE A 145 -26.44 -11.40 7.49
CA ILE A 145 -25.07 -11.66 7.94
C ILE A 145 -24.92 -13.13 8.30
N ILE A 146 -24.21 -13.88 7.47
CA ILE A 146 -23.94 -15.31 7.66
C ILE A 146 -22.52 -15.47 8.21
N THR A 147 -22.38 -16.04 9.42
CA THR A 147 -21.08 -16.42 9.97
C THR A 147 -20.67 -17.81 9.49
N GLY A 148 -19.40 -18.03 9.19
CA GLY A 148 -18.93 -19.30 8.63
C GLY A 148 -18.95 -20.53 9.54
N PHE A 149 -18.63 -21.67 8.93
CA PHE A 149 -18.57 -22.98 9.57
C PHE A 149 -17.21 -23.23 10.23
N ALA A 150 -17.22 -23.92 11.38
CA ALA A 150 -16.03 -24.24 12.15
C ALA A 150 -15.36 -25.54 11.65
N PHE A 151 -14.60 -25.44 10.55
CA PHE A 151 -13.82 -26.56 10.01
C PHE A 151 -12.71 -26.98 10.98
N LYS A 152 -12.55 -28.30 11.19
CA LYS A 152 -11.43 -28.83 11.97
C LYS A 152 -10.17 -28.85 11.10
N SER A 153 -9.04 -28.37 11.62
CA SER A 153 -7.82 -28.22 10.81
C SER A 153 -7.29 -29.53 10.22
N ASP A 154 -7.49 -30.65 10.91
CA ASP A 154 -7.11 -32.00 10.49
C ASP A 154 -7.99 -32.57 9.37
N SER A 155 -9.17 -31.97 9.14
CA SER A 155 -10.11 -32.37 8.09
C SER A 155 -9.97 -31.56 6.79
N LEU A 156 -9.11 -30.54 6.78
CA LEU A 156 -8.86 -29.72 5.60
C LEU A 156 -7.81 -30.37 4.69
N LEU A 157 -8.11 -30.38 3.40
CA LEU A 157 -7.25 -30.96 2.36
C LEU A 157 -6.37 -29.88 1.74
N ASN A 158 -5.09 -30.18 1.48
CA ASN A 158 -4.17 -29.26 0.82
C ASN A 158 -4.24 -29.32 -0.71
N GLU A 159 -4.90 -30.35 -1.25
CA GLU A 159 -5.09 -30.54 -2.68
C GLU A 159 -6.57 -30.67 -3.00
N LYS A 160 -6.96 -30.22 -4.20
CA LYS A 160 -8.33 -30.35 -4.67
C LYS A 160 -8.61 -31.80 -5.03
N VAL A 161 -9.63 -32.38 -4.38
CA VAL A 161 -10.18 -33.69 -4.73
C VAL A 161 -11.61 -33.54 -5.26
N ASP A 162 -12.12 -34.57 -5.92
CA ASP A 162 -13.49 -34.57 -6.44
C ASP A 162 -14.51 -34.36 -5.32
N GLY A 163 -15.52 -33.53 -5.56
CA GLY A 163 -16.53 -33.14 -4.58
C GLY A 163 -16.05 -32.21 -3.44
N ALA A 164 -14.78 -31.81 -3.38
CA ALA A 164 -14.29 -30.85 -2.39
C ALA A 164 -14.31 -29.40 -2.92
N LEU A 165 -14.70 -28.46 -2.05
CA LEU A 165 -14.76 -27.03 -2.35
C LEU A 165 -13.67 -26.25 -1.59
N PRO A 166 -13.16 -25.14 -2.15
CA PRO A 166 -12.17 -24.29 -1.49
C PRO A 166 -12.75 -23.63 -0.23
N VAL A 167 -12.01 -23.62 0.87
CA VAL A 167 -12.40 -23.02 2.14
C VAL A 167 -11.76 -21.64 2.30
N ILE A 168 -12.57 -20.60 2.31
CA ILE A 168 -12.15 -19.21 2.41
C ILE A 168 -11.94 -18.82 3.86
N LYS A 169 -10.71 -18.45 4.19
CA LYS A 169 -10.27 -18.03 5.53
C LYS A 169 -9.85 -16.56 5.51
N ILE A 170 -9.59 -16.01 6.69
CA ILE A 170 -9.15 -14.61 6.85
C ILE A 170 -7.85 -14.26 6.09
N GLY A 171 -7.00 -15.26 5.77
CA GLY A 171 -5.78 -15.06 4.99
C GLY A 171 -6.05 -14.80 3.51
N ASN A 172 -7.20 -15.25 2.99
CA ASN A 172 -7.60 -15.05 1.60
C ASN A 172 -8.23 -13.67 1.34
N LEU A 173 -8.47 -12.90 2.41
CA LEU A 173 -9.12 -11.58 2.34
C LEU A 173 -8.08 -10.45 2.36
N GLU A 174 -8.14 -9.63 1.33
CA GLU A 174 -7.47 -8.33 1.25
C GLU A 174 -8.50 -7.20 1.30
N ASN A 175 -8.17 -6.08 1.93
CA ASN A 175 -9.16 -5.01 2.10
C ASN A 175 -9.47 -4.34 0.75
N LYS A 176 -10.75 -4.03 0.51
CA LYS A 176 -11.24 -3.32 -0.69
C LYS A 176 -10.84 -4.01 -2.01
N SER A 177 -10.92 -5.34 -2.04
CA SER A 177 -10.38 -6.13 -3.14
C SER A 177 -11.25 -7.36 -3.48
N PHE A 178 -10.76 -8.19 -4.38
CA PHE A 178 -11.32 -9.53 -4.62
C PHE A 178 -10.57 -10.57 -3.79
N LEU A 179 -11.22 -11.70 -3.51
CA LEU A 179 -10.58 -12.80 -2.79
C LEU A 179 -9.32 -13.29 -3.53
N ASN A 180 -8.22 -13.44 -2.78
CA ASN A 180 -7.04 -14.17 -3.24
C ASN A 180 -7.19 -15.65 -2.87
N ILE A 181 -7.36 -16.49 -3.87
CA ILE A 181 -7.46 -17.94 -3.72
C ILE A 181 -6.30 -18.70 -4.37
N ASP A 182 -5.35 -17.98 -4.96
CA ASP A 182 -4.21 -18.58 -5.66
C ASP A 182 -3.16 -19.07 -4.65
N ASP A 183 -3.11 -18.46 -3.46
CA ASP A 183 -2.17 -18.78 -2.39
C ASP A 183 -2.87 -19.42 -1.17
N ASP A 184 -2.21 -20.43 -0.56
CA ASP A 184 -2.56 -21.05 0.73
C ASP A 184 -4.04 -21.49 0.86
N ILE A 185 -4.63 -21.98 -0.23
CA ILE A 185 -6.00 -22.46 -0.27
C ILE A 185 -6.09 -23.92 0.21
N GLN A 186 -7.06 -24.19 1.08
CA GLN A 186 -7.40 -25.55 1.52
C GLN A 186 -8.82 -25.91 1.08
N TYR A 187 -9.13 -27.20 1.05
CA TYR A 187 -10.40 -27.74 0.55
C TYR A 187 -11.11 -28.56 1.62
N PHE A 188 -12.42 -28.67 1.51
CA PHE A 188 -13.24 -29.54 2.36
C PHE A 188 -14.29 -30.27 1.51
N PRO A 189 -14.53 -31.58 1.72
CA PRO A 189 -15.59 -32.31 1.03
C PRO A 189 -16.95 -31.64 1.24
N TYR A 190 -17.64 -31.29 0.17
CA TYR A 190 -18.95 -30.67 0.28
C TYR A 190 -20.04 -31.70 0.60
N ASP A 191 -20.97 -31.29 1.45
CA ASP A 191 -22.22 -31.99 1.71
C ASP A 191 -23.35 -30.96 1.91
N GLU A 192 -24.61 -31.39 1.79
CA GLU A 192 -25.79 -30.50 1.81
C GLU A 192 -25.93 -29.71 3.13
N SER A 193 -25.35 -30.16 4.24
CA SER A 193 -25.37 -29.41 5.50
C SER A 193 -24.55 -28.12 5.42
N LEU A 194 -23.65 -28.00 4.44
CA LEU A 194 -22.81 -26.83 4.22
C LEU A 194 -23.45 -25.77 3.31
N GLU A 195 -24.63 -26.02 2.75
CA GLU A 195 -25.26 -25.15 1.75
C GLU A 195 -25.38 -23.68 2.21
N LYS A 196 -25.70 -23.46 3.49
CA LYS A 196 -25.77 -22.13 4.09
C LYS A 196 -24.43 -21.36 4.05
N TYR A 197 -23.31 -22.08 4.05
CA TYR A 197 -21.95 -21.53 4.07
C TYR A 197 -21.33 -21.44 2.68
N VAL A 198 -22.10 -21.75 1.63
CA VAL A 198 -21.63 -21.58 0.25
C VAL A 198 -21.58 -20.10 -0.11
N ILE A 199 -20.39 -19.70 -0.56
CA ILE A 199 -20.05 -18.40 -1.11
C ILE A 199 -20.14 -18.51 -2.62
N ASN A 200 -20.85 -17.56 -3.23
CA ASN A 200 -21.00 -17.46 -4.67
C ASN A 200 -20.35 -16.20 -5.24
N LYS A 201 -20.28 -16.14 -6.56
CA LYS A 201 -19.77 -14.99 -7.27
C LYS A 201 -20.57 -13.75 -6.86
N ASN A 202 -19.86 -12.66 -6.59
CA ASN A 202 -20.35 -11.38 -6.09
C ASN A 202 -20.78 -11.35 -4.61
N ASP A 203 -20.60 -12.43 -3.85
CA ASP A 203 -20.77 -12.37 -2.39
C ASP A 203 -19.70 -11.48 -1.75
N ILE A 204 -20.11 -10.70 -0.76
CA ILE A 204 -19.25 -9.75 -0.03
C ILE A 204 -18.83 -10.40 1.28
N LEU A 205 -17.53 -10.55 1.49
CA LEU A 205 -16.96 -11.23 2.65
C LEU A 205 -16.26 -10.24 3.57
N LEU A 206 -16.39 -10.47 4.88
CA LEU A 206 -15.79 -9.65 5.93
C LEU A 206 -14.94 -10.52 6.86
N ALA A 207 -13.68 -10.15 7.05
CA ALA A 207 -12.82 -10.76 8.06
C ALA A 207 -13.23 -10.30 9.48
N MET A 208 -13.45 -11.25 10.38
CA MET A 208 -14.04 -10.99 11.70
C MET A 208 -13.06 -11.06 12.87
N THR A 209 -11.84 -11.56 12.67
CA THR A 209 -10.88 -11.80 13.75
C THR A 209 -9.46 -11.40 13.36
N GLY A 210 -8.67 -10.95 14.35
CA GLY A 210 -7.22 -10.82 14.27
C GLY A 210 -6.79 -9.43 13.80
N ALA A 211 -5.59 -9.34 13.24
CA ALA A 211 -5.11 -8.11 12.60
C ALA A 211 -5.86 -7.77 11.30
N THR A 212 -6.72 -8.68 10.81
CA THR A 212 -7.49 -8.51 9.58
C THR A 212 -8.94 -8.12 9.81
N VAL A 213 -9.35 -7.85 11.04
CA VAL A 213 -10.73 -7.37 11.32
C VAL A 213 -11.08 -6.19 10.42
N GLY A 214 -12.30 -6.20 9.88
CA GLY A 214 -12.79 -5.12 9.05
C GLY A 214 -12.43 -5.23 7.57
N LYS A 215 -11.48 -6.10 7.18
CA LYS A 215 -11.14 -6.29 5.76
C LYS A 215 -12.34 -6.85 5.00
N VAL A 216 -12.71 -6.17 3.90
CA VAL A 216 -13.79 -6.59 3.02
C VAL A 216 -13.25 -7.03 1.66
N SER A 217 -13.69 -8.18 1.17
CA SER A 217 -13.35 -8.68 -0.17
C SER A 217 -14.57 -9.24 -0.89
N VAL A 218 -14.56 -9.27 -2.22
CA VAL A 218 -15.65 -9.83 -3.04
C VAL A 218 -15.22 -11.10 -3.75
N SER A 219 -16.11 -12.09 -3.80
CA SER A 219 -15.84 -13.32 -4.55
C SER A 219 -16.02 -13.13 -6.06
N ARG A 220 -15.07 -13.64 -6.85
CA ARG A 220 -15.22 -13.77 -8.31
C ARG A 220 -15.66 -15.16 -8.75
N GLN A 221 -15.80 -16.10 -7.81
CA GLN A 221 -16.03 -17.52 -8.07
C GLN A 221 -17.24 -18.05 -7.32
N ASN A 222 -17.83 -19.13 -7.83
CA ASN A 222 -18.90 -19.85 -7.18
C ASN A 222 -18.35 -21.04 -6.39
N ASN A 223 -19.19 -21.60 -5.52
CA ASN A 223 -18.92 -22.85 -4.81
C ASN A 223 -17.65 -22.78 -3.94
N LEU A 224 -17.54 -21.76 -3.10
CA LEU A 224 -16.51 -21.68 -2.04
C LEU A 224 -17.17 -21.86 -0.67
N LEU A 225 -16.42 -22.28 0.34
CA LEU A 225 -16.93 -22.54 1.69
C LEU A 225 -16.46 -21.48 2.68
N LEU A 226 -17.39 -20.96 3.47
CA LEU A 226 -17.16 -19.88 4.44
C LEU A 226 -16.61 -20.40 5.77
N ASN A 227 -15.39 -20.01 6.15
CA ASN A 227 -14.79 -20.32 7.45
C ASN A 227 -15.36 -19.47 8.61
N GLN A 228 -15.41 -19.98 9.84
CA GLN A 228 -15.98 -19.32 11.03
C GLN A 228 -15.38 -17.95 11.39
N ARG A 229 -14.22 -17.60 10.83
CA ARG A 229 -13.54 -16.31 11.05
C ARG A 229 -13.89 -15.27 9.98
N VAL A 230 -14.76 -15.62 9.04
CA VAL A 230 -15.23 -14.78 7.94
C VAL A 230 -16.76 -14.75 7.97
N ALA A 231 -17.34 -13.57 7.74
CA ALA A 231 -18.76 -13.39 7.50
C ALA A 231 -19.04 -13.20 6.01
N ASN A 232 -20.18 -13.68 5.54
CA ASN A 232 -20.75 -13.35 4.24
C ASN A 232 -21.93 -12.40 4.45
N ILE A 233 -21.88 -11.23 3.81
CA ILE A 233 -22.87 -10.17 3.86
C ILE A 233 -23.71 -10.27 2.59
N LYS A 234 -24.86 -10.94 2.68
CA LYS A 234 -25.75 -11.16 1.54
C LYS A 234 -26.79 -10.06 1.45
N ALA A 235 -26.71 -9.24 0.40
CA ALA A 235 -27.68 -8.20 0.11
C ALA A 235 -29.09 -8.76 -0.14
N ASN A 236 -30.10 -8.13 0.44
CA ASN A 236 -31.48 -8.27 -0.02
C ASN A 236 -31.67 -7.42 -1.27
N LYS A 237 -31.66 -8.06 -2.44
CA LYS A 237 -31.67 -7.40 -3.76
C LYS A 237 -32.94 -6.58 -4.03
N ASP A 238 -34.02 -6.82 -3.29
CA ASP A 238 -35.25 -6.03 -3.40
C ASP A 238 -35.14 -4.66 -2.70
N ILE A 239 -34.15 -4.50 -1.82
CA ILE A 239 -33.96 -3.29 -0.99
C ILE A 239 -32.65 -2.58 -1.32
N ILE A 240 -31.57 -3.34 -1.54
CA ILE A 240 -30.24 -2.80 -1.77
C ILE A 240 -29.54 -3.47 -2.96
N ASN A 241 -29.00 -2.64 -3.86
CA ASN A 241 -28.17 -3.11 -4.96
C ASN A 241 -26.85 -3.66 -4.40
N PRO A 242 -26.45 -4.91 -4.74
CA PRO A 242 -25.24 -5.54 -4.19
C PRO A 242 -23.95 -4.76 -4.48
N THR A 243 -23.82 -4.16 -5.67
CA THR A 243 -22.65 -3.37 -6.06
C THR A 243 -22.60 -2.06 -5.28
N TYR A 244 -23.75 -1.42 -5.06
CA TYR A 244 -23.84 -0.24 -4.21
C TYR A 244 -23.42 -0.56 -2.76
N LEU A 245 -23.94 -1.65 -2.20
CA LEU A 245 -23.54 -2.13 -0.88
C LEU A 245 -22.03 -2.40 -0.79
N MET A 246 -21.45 -3.05 -1.80
CA MET A 246 -20.01 -3.29 -1.88
C MET A 246 -19.22 -1.98 -1.75
N TYR A 247 -19.60 -0.92 -2.49
CA TYR A 247 -18.91 0.36 -2.40
C TYR A 247 -19.03 1.03 -1.03
N LEU A 248 -20.19 0.93 -0.37
CA LEU A 248 -20.37 1.43 0.99
C LEU A 248 -19.49 0.68 2.01
N LEU A 249 -19.33 -0.63 1.84
CA LEU A 249 -18.50 -1.46 2.72
C LEU A 249 -17.00 -1.36 2.40
N PHE A 250 -16.64 -0.89 1.21
CA PHE A 250 -15.26 -0.54 0.84
C PHE A 250 -14.86 0.86 1.34
N ASP A 251 -15.78 1.67 1.83
CA ASP A 251 -15.46 2.96 2.44
C ASP A 251 -14.66 2.75 3.74
N ASP A 252 -13.68 3.62 4.00
CA ASP A 252 -12.87 3.57 5.23
C ASP A 252 -13.72 3.74 6.49
N LYS A 253 -14.90 4.37 6.40
CA LYS A 253 -15.86 4.46 7.49
C LYS A 253 -16.24 3.08 8.04
N PHE A 254 -16.49 2.10 7.17
CA PHE A 254 -16.87 0.76 7.60
C PHE A 254 -15.68 0.00 8.19
N TYR A 255 -14.52 0.10 7.54
CA TYR A 255 -13.28 -0.50 8.05
C TYR A 255 -12.94 0.04 9.44
N ASN A 256 -12.94 1.36 9.62
CA ASN A 256 -12.65 2.03 10.88
C ASN A 256 -13.70 1.69 11.95
N TYR A 257 -14.98 1.67 11.60
CA TYR A 257 -16.04 1.21 12.49
C TYR A 257 -15.76 -0.21 13.01
N CYS A 258 -15.34 -1.12 12.13
CA CYS A 258 -15.03 -2.49 12.52
C CYS A 258 -13.82 -2.55 13.46
N GLN A 259 -12.78 -1.78 13.17
CA GLN A 259 -11.55 -1.72 13.96
C GLN A 259 -11.79 -1.13 15.36
N ASP A 260 -12.60 -0.08 15.44
CA ASP A 260 -12.88 0.62 16.70
C ASP A 260 -13.81 -0.19 17.62
N ASN A 261 -14.64 -1.06 17.03
CA ASN A 261 -15.54 -1.95 17.77
C ASN A 261 -15.01 -3.39 17.95
N ALA A 262 -13.79 -3.68 17.51
CA ALA A 262 -13.15 -4.97 17.74
C ALA A 262 -12.71 -5.11 19.21
N GLY A 263 -13.32 -6.03 19.96
CA GLY A 263 -12.94 -6.33 21.35
C GLY A 263 -11.87 -7.45 21.45
N GLY A 264 -11.16 -7.58 22.58
CA GLY A 264 -10.43 -8.82 22.90
C GLY A 264 -8.89 -8.80 22.95
N GLY A 265 -8.20 -7.66 22.95
CA GLY A 265 -6.73 -7.63 23.09
C GLY A 265 -5.98 -7.97 21.79
N ALA A 266 -5.02 -8.92 21.82
CA ALA A 266 -4.14 -9.23 20.68
C ALA A 266 -4.82 -9.86 19.46
N GLN A 267 -6.00 -10.47 19.64
CA GLN A 267 -6.84 -10.96 18.56
C GLN A 267 -8.19 -10.24 18.66
N GLY A 268 -8.25 -9.02 18.12
CA GLY A 268 -9.50 -8.28 18.01
C GLY A 268 -10.55 -9.13 17.31
N ASN A 269 -11.78 -9.14 17.82
CA ASN A 269 -12.89 -9.83 17.18
C ASN A 269 -14.09 -8.90 17.14
N ILE A 270 -14.74 -8.83 15.98
CA ILE A 270 -16.00 -8.10 15.82
C ILE A 270 -17.18 -9.06 15.93
N SER A 271 -18.21 -8.67 16.69
CA SER A 271 -19.39 -9.50 16.87
C SER A 271 -20.37 -9.34 15.69
N PRO A 272 -21.14 -10.38 15.32
CA PRO A 272 -22.22 -10.24 14.34
C PRO A 272 -23.23 -9.14 14.71
N ALA A 273 -23.51 -8.94 16.00
CA ALA A 273 -24.41 -7.89 16.46
C ALA A 273 -23.86 -6.49 16.14
N THR A 274 -22.56 -6.29 16.32
CA THR A 274 -21.87 -5.05 15.94
C THR A 274 -21.95 -4.81 14.43
N ILE A 275 -21.66 -5.83 13.61
CA ILE A 275 -21.74 -5.70 12.14
C ILE A 275 -23.17 -5.31 11.72
N LYS A 276 -24.18 -5.99 12.29
CA LYS A 276 -25.60 -5.74 12.01
C LYS A 276 -26.03 -4.31 12.30
N ALA A 277 -25.46 -3.67 13.32
CA ALA A 277 -25.81 -2.33 13.77
C ALA A 277 -25.09 -1.20 13.00
N TYR A 278 -24.18 -1.52 12.06
CA TYR A 278 -23.55 -0.49 11.25
C TYR A 278 -24.58 0.21 10.37
N LYS A 279 -24.54 1.54 10.34
CA LYS A 279 -25.51 2.36 9.62
C LYS A 279 -24.98 2.79 8.26
N ILE A 280 -25.81 2.67 7.23
CA ILE A 280 -25.51 3.07 5.86
C ILE A 280 -26.63 3.96 5.28
N PRO A 281 -26.32 4.89 4.37
CA PRO A 281 -27.32 5.65 3.64
C PRO A 281 -28.06 4.75 2.65
N LEU A 282 -29.40 4.82 2.64
CA LEU A 282 -30.25 4.02 1.76
C LEU A 282 -31.12 4.91 0.86
N PRO A 283 -30.58 5.37 -0.29
CA PRO A 283 -31.42 5.97 -1.32
C PRO A 283 -32.39 4.94 -1.91
N PRO A 284 -33.47 5.37 -2.60
CA PRO A 284 -34.35 4.47 -3.34
C PRO A 284 -33.58 3.59 -4.34
N LEU A 285 -34.04 2.36 -4.58
CA LEU A 285 -33.31 1.38 -5.39
C LEU A 285 -32.90 1.89 -6.78
N HIS A 286 -33.79 2.61 -7.48
CA HIS A 286 -33.46 3.19 -8.79
C HIS A 286 -32.31 4.23 -8.73
N ILE A 287 -32.19 4.99 -7.64
CA ILE A 287 -31.07 5.92 -7.43
C ILE A 287 -29.78 5.15 -7.14
N GLN A 288 -29.85 4.05 -6.37
CA GLN A 288 -28.70 3.17 -6.17
C GLN A 288 -28.19 2.61 -7.52
N GLU A 289 -29.10 2.20 -8.40
CA GLU A 289 -28.78 1.72 -9.75
C GLU A 289 -28.15 2.81 -10.64
N GLU A 290 -28.65 4.04 -10.57
CA GLU A 290 -28.05 5.18 -11.28
C GLU A 290 -26.62 5.47 -10.79
N ILE A 291 -26.40 5.47 -9.47
CA ILE A 291 -25.08 5.63 -8.86
C ILE A 291 -24.12 4.54 -9.35
N VAL A 292 -24.56 3.27 -9.28
CA VAL A 292 -23.76 2.13 -9.72
C VAL A 292 -23.44 2.22 -11.20
N LYS A 293 -24.42 2.57 -12.05
CA LYS A 293 -24.22 2.73 -13.50
C LYS A 293 -23.18 3.79 -13.83
N GLU A 294 -23.17 4.90 -13.10
CA GLU A 294 -22.16 5.95 -13.28
C GLU A 294 -20.76 5.46 -12.86
N ILE A 295 -20.66 4.81 -11.69
CA ILE A 295 -19.40 4.25 -11.18
C ILE A 295 -18.86 3.17 -12.13
N GLU A 296 -19.70 2.28 -12.65
CA GLU A 296 -19.29 1.29 -13.64
C GLU A 296 -18.79 1.95 -14.94
N GLY A 297 -19.36 3.10 -15.32
CA GLY A 297 -18.85 3.93 -16.42
C GLY A 297 -17.43 4.40 -16.15
N TYR A 298 -17.15 4.88 -14.93
CA TYR A 298 -15.80 5.27 -14.50
C TYR A 298 -14.83 4.09 -14.47
N GLN A 299 -15.27 2.95 -13.93
CA GLN A 299 -14.45 1.74 -13.86
C GLN A 299 -14.03 1.25 -15.24
N LYS A 300 -14.90 1.30 -16.25
CA LYS A 300 -14.54 0.95 -17.64
C LYS A 300 -13.44 1.84 -18.21
N ILE A 301 -13.45 3.13 -17.87
CA ILE A 301 -12.41 4.07 -18.31
C ILE A 301 -11.08 3.75 -17.61
N ILE A 302 -11.12 3.51 -16.29
CA ILE A 302 -9.97 3.09 -15.51
C ILE A 302 -9.36 1.81 -16.06
N ASP A 303 -10.18 0.79 -16.31
CA ASP A 303 -9.72 -0.51 -16.82
C ASP A 303 -9.07 -0.38 -18.20
N GLY A 304 -9.67 0.41 -19.09
CA GLY A 304 -9.10 0.70 -20.42
C GLY A 304 -7.77 1.45 -20.34
N ALA A 305 -7.68 2.46 -19.47
CA ALA A 305 -6.45 3.21 -19.25
C ALA A 305 -5.35 2.34 -18.63
N LYS A 306 -5.68 1.49 -17.64
CA LYS A 306 -4.75 0.51 -17.04
C LYS A 306 -4.20 -0.44 -18.10
N GLN A 307 -5.02 -0.93 -19.02
CA GLN A 307 -4.54 -1.76 -20.12
C GLN A 307 -3.56 -1.02 -21.03
N VAL A 308 -3.75 0.27 -21.30
CA VAL A 308 -2.78 1.06 -22.08
C VAL A 308 -1.45 1.16 -21.32
N VAL A 309 -1.49 1.52 -20.04
CA VAL A 309 -0.28 1.67 -19.20
C VAL A 309 0.48 0.36 -19.05
N GLU A 310 -0.22 -0.74 -18.78
CA GLU A 310 0.38 -2.06 -18.53
C GLU A 310 0.96 -2.70 -19.80
N ASN A 311 0.31 -2.50 -20.95
CA ASN A 311 0.72 -3.16 -22.20
C ASN A 311 1.59 -2.28 -23.09
N TYR A 312 1.67 -0.97 -22.84
CA TYR A 312 2.53 -0.11 -23.65
C TYR A 312 4.01 -0.42 -23.42
N LYS A 313 4.72 -0.55 -24.55
CA LYS A 313 6.17 -0.63 -24.60
C LYS A 313 6.66 0.12 -25.83
N PRO A 314 7.79 0.86 -25.73
CA PRO A 314 8.34 1.54 -26.89
C PRO A 314 8.74 0.53 -27.96
N THR A 315 8.19 0.70 -29.16
CA THR A 315 8.47 -0.18 -30.30
C THR A 315 9.36 0.54 -31.29
N ILE A 316 10.56 0.00 -31.51
CA ILE A 316 11.47 0.50 -32.55
C ILE A 316 11.43 -0.48 -33.72
N LYS A 317 10.99 0.01 -34.89
CA LYS A 317 11.09 -0.73 -36.14
C LYS A 317 12.54 -0.66 -36.63
N ILE A 318 13.26 -1.77 -36.47
CA ILE A 318 14.64 -1.89 -36.95
C ILE A 318 14.61 -1.99 -38.49
N ASP A 319 15.16 -0.98 -39.18
CA ASP A 319 15.35 -1.06 -40.63
C ASP A 319 16.45 -2.08 -40.94
N PRO A 320 16.21 -3.07 -41.81
CA PRO A 320 17.24 -4.02 -42.24
C PRO A 320 18.46 -3.37 -42.89
N SER A 321 18.37 -2.11 -43.35
CA SER A 321 19.50 -1.36 -43.90
C SER A 321 20.43 -0.78 -42.84
N TRP A 322 20.01 -0.72 -41.57
CA TRP A 322 20.86 -0.22 -40.49
C TRP A 322 21.95 -1.25 -40.17
N GLU A 323 23.17 -0.77 -40.01
CA GLU A 323 24.25 -1.62 -39.53
C GLU A 323 23.95 -2.05 -38.08
N MET A 324 24.25 -3.32 -37.80
CA MET A 324 24.12 -3.89 -36.47
C MET A 324 25.52 -4.08 -35.90
N VAL A 325 25.77 -3.47 -34.75
CA VAL A 325 27.05 -3.58 -34.05
C VAL A 325 26.85 -4.20 -32.68
N LYS A 326 27.90 -4.83 -32.15
CA LYS A 326 27.92 -5.21 -30.74
C LYS A 326 28.03 -3.95 -29.89
N LEU A 327 27.34 -3.91 -28.75
CA LEU A 327 27.39 -2.78 -27.82
C LEU A 327 28.83 -2.45 -27.42
N GLY A 328 29.68 -3.46 -27.17
CA GLY A 328 31.08 -3.26 -26.82
C GLY A 328 31.98 -2.77 -27.95
N ASP A 329 31.54 -2.92 -29.20
CA ASP A 329 32.25 -2.42 -30.40
C ASP A 329 31.66 -1.08 -30.88
N SER A 330 30.69 -0.52 -30.15
CA SER A 330 30.05 0.75 -30.46
C SER A 330 30.75 1.94 -29.78
N GLU A 331 30.37 3.15 -30.17
CA GLU A 331 30.81 4.42 -29.55
C GLU A 331 30.13 4.70 -28.18
N ILE A 332 29.81 3.65 -27.42
CA ILE A 332 29.19 3.71 -26.10
C ILE A 332 30.16 3.10 -25.08
N GLU A 333 30.68 3.95 -24.19
CA GLU A 333 31.56 3.52 -23.11
C GLU A 333 30.74 2.86 -21.98
N ILE A 334 31.18 1.69 -21.53
CA ILE A 334 30.55 0.96 -20.41
C ILE A 334 31.43 1.08 -19.16
N ILE A 335 30.91 1.75 -18.12
CA ILE A 335 31.65 2.06 -16.89
C ILE A 335 30.99 1.35 -15.70
N ASP A 336 31.73 0.52 -14.97
CA ASP A 336 31.26 -0.14 -13.74
C ASP A 336 31.25 0.83 -12.55
N GLY A 337 30.38 0.57 -11.58
CA GLY A 337 30.47 1.19 -10.26
C GLY A 337 31.75 0.81 -9.53
N ASP A 338 32.15 1.60 -8.54
CA ASP A 338 33.36 1.29 -7.76
C ASP A 338 33.17 -0.01 -6.95
N ARG A 339 34.26 -0.76 -6.74
CA ARG A 339 34.34 -1.98 -5.92
C ARG A 339 35.64 -2.06 -5.10
N GLY A 340 36.35 -0.94 -5.02
CA GLY A 340 37.63 -0.84 -4.34
C GLY A 340 37.49 -0.81 -2.83
N ILE A 341 38.64 -0.76 -2.16
CA ILE A 341 38.72 -0.73 -0.70
C ILE A 341 38.01 0.48 -0.06
N ASN A 342 37.83 1.57 -0.82
CA ASN A 342 37.15 2.78 -0.39
C ASN A 342 35.63 2.76 -0.61
N TYR A 343 35.06 1.63 -1.08
CA TYR A 343 33.63 1.54 -1.32
C TYR A 343 32.83 1.91 -0.05
N PRO A 344 31.77 2.75 -0.17
CA PRO A 344 31.05 3.24 1.00
C PRO A 344 30.46 2.11 1.86
N LYS A 345 30.64 2.25 3.18
CA LYS A 345 30.04 1.40 4.21
C LYS A 345 28.83 2.09 4.83
N LYS A 346 28.11 1.38 5.71
CA LYS A 346 26.88 1.87 6.33
C LYS A 346 27.08 3.23 7.02
N GLU A 347 28.24 3.44 7.64
CA GLU A 347 28.58 4.66 8.37
C GLU A 347 28.92 5.85 7.46
N ASP A 348 29.20 5.60 6.18
CA ASP A 348 29.51 6.64 5.20
C ASP A 348 28.25 7.27 4.58
N PHE A 349 27.07 6.69 4.84
CA PHE A 349 25.80 7.14 4.26
C PHE A 349 25.02 8.06 5.20
N SER A 350 24.43 9.10 4.60
CA SER A 350 23.53 10.06 5.25
C SER A 350 22.25 10.25 4.42
N SER A 351 21.19 10.78 5.04
CA SER A 351 19.95 11.19 4.36
C SER A 351 20.11 12.46 3.52
N ASP A 352 21.17 13.24 3.75
CA ASP A 352 21.59 14.37 2.91
C ASP A 352 23.12 14.36 2.75
N GLY A 353 23.62 14.96 1.67
CA GLY A 353 25.05 15.22 1.53
C GLY A 353 25.45 15.75 0.16
N TYR A 354 26.75 15.71 -0.09
CA TYR A 354 27.34 16.28 -1.30
C TYR A 354 27.01 15.50 -2.58
N CYS A 355 27.12 14.16 -2.53
CA CYS A 355 26.94 13.29 -3.67
C CYS A 355 25.85 12.26 -3.39
N LEU A 356 24.83 12.24 -4.24
CA LEU A 356 23.80 11.21 -4.23
C LEU A 356 24.42 9.88 -4.69
N PHE A 357 24.33 8.86 -3.86
CA PHE A 357 24.83 7.52 -4.13
C PHE A 357 23.65 6.58 -4.43
N LEU A 358 23.42 6.34 -5.72
CA LEU A 358 22.31 5.55 -6.21
C LEU A 358 22.49 4.07 -5.88
N ASN A 359 21.40 3.43 -5.46
CA ASN A 359 21.26 1.99 -5.43
C ASN A 359 20.37 1.49 -6.58
N THR A 360 20.26 0.16 -6.75
CA THR A 360 19.49 -0.44 -7.85
C THR A 360 17.99 -0.18 -7.75
N GLY A 361 17.46 0.14 -6.57
CA GLY A 361 16.07 0.56 -6.37
C GLY A 361 15.76 1.97 -6.85
N ASN A 362 16.79 2.81 -7.04
CA ASN A 362 16.65 4.15 -7.59
C ASN A 362 16.50 4.17 -9.12
N VAL A 363 16.77 3.07 -9.81
CA VAL A 363 16.67 2.99 -11.27
C VAL A 363 15.45 2.17 -11.66
N ARG A 364 14.52 2.80 -12.38
CA ARG A 364 13.26 2.18 -12.85
C ARG A 364 13.27 2.06 -14.37
N LYS A 365 12.15 1.68 -14.97
CA LYS A 365 12.03 1.51 -16.42
C LYS A 365 11.86 2.89 -17.09
N GLY A 366 12.98 3.57 -17.33
CA GLY A 366 13.05 4.83 -18.06
C GLY A 366 13.33 6.07 -17.21
N TYR A 367 13.21 5.98 -15.88
CA TYR A 367 13.33 7.11 -14.97
C TYR A 367 14.05 6.75 -13.67
N PHE A 368 14.52 7.76 -12.94
CA PHE A 368 15.06 7.60 -11.59
C PHE A 368 13.98 7.78 -10.53
N ASN A 369 13.90 6.85 -9.57
CA ASN A 369 13.08 7.00 -8.37
C ASN A 369 13.93 7.57 -7.21
N PHE A 370 13.47 8.68 -6.65
CA PHE A 370 14.10 9.41 -5.55
C PHE A 370 13.37 9.31 -4.20
N ASP A 371 12.47 8.35 -4.02
CA ASP A 371 11.74 8.09 -2.76
C ASP A 371 12.67 7.79 -1.56
N SER A 372 13.79 7.10 -1.84
CA SER A 372 14.79 6.74 -0.83
C SER A 372 16.17 7.11 -1.34
N LEU A 373 16.84 8.01 -0.63
CA LEU A 373 18.11 8.60 -1.04
C LEU A 373 19.19 8.31 0.00
N GLN A 374 20.38 8.04 -0.49
CA GLN A 374 21.57 7.92 0.34
C GLN A 374 22.64 8.82 -0.25
N PHE A 375 23.32 9.57 0.60
CA PHE A 375 24.36 10.49 0.20
C PHE A 375 25.68 10.13 0.85
N ILE A 376 26.77 10.48 0.17
CA ILE A 376 28.13 10.38 0.69
C ILE A 376 28.77 11.78 0.75
N SER A 377 29.75 11.93 1.64
CA SER A 377 30.51 13.18 1.77
C SER A 377 31.34 13.50 0.52
N ASN A 378 31.78 14.76 0.40
CA ASN A 378 32.70 15.15 -0.66
C ASN A 378 34.05 14.41 -0.55
N GLU A 379 34.58 14.17 0.67
CA GLU A 379 35.81 13.37 0.79
C GLU A 379 35.61 11.94 0.30
N LYS A 380 34.47 11.32 0.64
CA LYS A 380 34.15 9.97 0.18
C LYS A 380 33.97 9.94 -1.34
N ASP A 381 33.26 10.90 -1.93
CA ASP A 381 33.12 11.04 -3.39
C ASP A 381 34.48 11.08 -4.09
N ASN A 382 35.43 11.87 -3.57
CA ASN A 382 36.76 12.01 -4.13
C ASN A 382 37.64 10.76 -3.94
N SER A 383 37.34 9.91 -2.95
CA SER A 383 38.08 8.67 -2.70
C SER A 383 37.70 7.51 -3.66
N LEU A 384 36.60 7.66 -4.40
CA LEU A 384 36.08 6.67 -5.34
C LEU A 384 36.60 6.91 -6.76
N ARG A 385 37.09 5.84 -7.39
CA ARG A 385 37.73 5.83 -8.70
C ARG A 385 36.74 5.77 -9.86
N LYS A 386 35.55 5.18 -9.66
CA LYS A 386 34.57 4.93 -10.73
C LYS A 386 33.12 5.21 -10.33
N GLY A 387 32.24 5.21 -11.32
CA GLY A 387 30.79 5.29 -11.12
C GLY A 387 30.23 6.71 -10.99
N LYS A 388 30.99 7.77 -11.32
CA LYS A 388 30.49 9.16 -11.34
C LYS A 388 29.78 9.48 -12.64
N LEU A 389 28.55 9.98 -12.54
CA LEU A 389 27.71 10.34 -13.67
C LEU A 389 28.02 11.74 -14.20
N ASN A 390 27.96 11.87 -15.51
CA ASN A 390 27.93 13.10 -16.28
C ASN A 390 26.56 13.24 -16.95
N ARG A 391 26.06 14.45 -17.16
CA ARG A 391 24.78 14.65 -17.87
C ARG A 391 24.81 13.91 -19.22
N ASN A 392 23.67 13.30 -19.56
CA ASN A 392 23.45 12.39 -20.70
C ASN A 392 24.02 10.98 -20.53
N ASP A 393 24.59 10.65 -19.37
CA ASP A 393 24.88 9.26 -19.01
C ASP A 393 23.58 8.48 -18.76
N ILE A 394 23.59 7.20 -19.15
CA ILE A 394 22.48 6.29 -18.93
C ILE A 394 22.90 5.24 -17.90
N VAL A 395 22.07 4.99 -16.90
CA VAL A 395 22.36 4.02 -15.84
C VAL A 395 21.58 2.74 -16.12
N LEU A 396 22.26 1.60 -16.15
CA LEU A 396 21.70 0.26 -16.32
C LEU A 396 21.94 -0.59 -15.08
N THR A 397 20.91 -1.23 -14.53
CA THR A 397 21.06 -2.17 -13.42
C THR A 397 21.48 -3.56 -13.89
N THR A 398 22.47 -4.14 -13.24
CA THR A 398 22.98 -5.50 -13.56
C THR A 398 22.70 -6.53 -12.48
N ARG A 399 22.27 -6.10 -11.30
CA ARG A 399 21.89 -6.94 -10.16
C ARG A 399 20.60 -6.42 -9.52
N GLY A 400 19.83 -7.31 -8.90
CA GLY A 400 18.54 -6.95 -8.30
C GLY A 400 17.48 -6.75 -9.38
N THR A 401 17.09 -5.50 -9.65
CA THR A 401 16.15 -5.10 -10.71
C THR A 401 16.81 -5.12 -12.09
N VAL A 402 17.40 -6.26 -12.48
CA VAL A 402 18.24 -6.40 -13.68
C VAL A 402 17.53 -5.89 -14.94
N GLY A 403 18.22 -5.02 -15.70
CA GLY A 403 17.73 -4.49 -16.97
C GLY A 403 16.96 -3.16 -16.86
N ASN A 404 16.69 -2.66 -15.65
CA ASN A 404 16.16 -1.30 -15.49
C ASN A 404 17.17 -0.26 -15.98
N ILE A 405 16.66 0.82 -16.59
CA ILE A 405 17.48 1.83 -17.23
C ILE A 405 16.92 3.24 -17.01
N ALA A 406 17.78 4.23 -16.76
CA ALA A 406 17.37 5.63 -16.62
C ALA A 406 18.41 6.59 -17.19
N LEU A 407 17.96 7.71 -17.76
CA LEU A 407 18.83 8.75 -18.31
C LEU A 407 19.06 9.85 -17.29
N TYR A 408 20.33 10.22 -17.06
CA TYR A 408 20.72 11.34 -16.22
C TYR A 408 20.76 12.63 -17.04
N ASP A 409 19.56 13.18 -17.31
CA ASP A 409 19.36 14.43 -18.04
C ASP A 409 19.22 15.64 -17.08
N ASN A 410 18.82 16.80 -17.61
CA ASN A 410 18.68 18.03 -16.84
C ASN A 410 17.47 18.06 -15.90
N SER A 411 16.51 17.13 -16.02
CA SER A 411 15.38 17.02 -15.10
C SER A 411 15.81 16.51 -13.73
N VAL A 412 16.92 15.76 -13.65
CA VAL A 412 17.45 15.24 -12.40
C VAL A 412 18.11 16.38 -11.60
N PRO A 413 17.61 16.73 -10.40
CA PRO A 413 18.03 17.94 -9.68
C PRO A 413 19.42 17.82 -9.03
N TYR A 414 19.92 16.59 -8.85
CA TYR A 414 21.21 16.33 -8.24
C TYR A 414 22.34 16.55 -9.24
N LYS A 415 23.42 17.24 -8.80
CA LYS A 415 24.59 17.53 -9.65
C LYS A 415 25.69 16.49 -9.52
N ASN A 416 25.95 16.02 -8.29
CA ASN A 416 26.95 15.00 -8.02
C ASN A 416 26.24 13.68 -7.75
N VAL A 417 26.33 12.75 -8.68
CA VAL A 417 25.64 11.46 -8.59
C VAL A 417 26.61 10.34 -8.89
N ARG A 418 26.59 9.29 -8.08
CA ARG A 418 27.33 8.06 -8.28
C ARG A 418 26.43 6.85 -8.28
N ILE A 419 26.81 5.84 -9.06
CA ILE A 419 26.18 4.52 -9.05
C ILE A 419 26.92 3.56 -8.11
N ASN A 420 26.17 2.66 -7.48
CA ASN A 420 26.72 1.51 -6.77
C ASN A 420 27.30 0.43 -7.72
N SER A 421 27.93 -0.58 -7.12
CA SER A 421 28.61 -1.69 -7.85
C SER A 421 27.69 -2.67 -8.60
N GLY A 422 26.37 -2.56 -8.39
CA GLY A 422 25.35 -3.39 -9.05
C GLY A 422 24.77 -2.77 -10.32
N MET A 423 25.38 -1.70 -10.81
CA MET A 423 24.93 -0.92 -11.96
C MET A 423 26.09 -0.60 -12.89
N LEU A 424 25.76 -0.15 -14.10
CA LEU A 424 26.68 0.33 -15.12
C LEU A 424 26.25 1.70 -15.60
N ILE A 425 27.21 2.48 -16.05
CA ILE A 425 26.99 3.68 -16.85
C ILE A 425 27.21 3.29 -18.30
N LEU A 426 26.25 3.62 -19.16
CA LEU A 426 26.41 3.66 -20.61
C LEU A 426 26.58 5.13 -20.99
N ARG A 427 27.82 5.51 -21.31
CA ARG A 427 28.17 6.87 -21.71
C ARG A 427 28.30 6.92 -23.23
N VAL A 428 27.37 7.64 -23.85
CA VAL A 428 27.28 7.72 -25.31
C VAL A 428 28.19 8.81 -25.85
N ASN A 429 28.86 8.55 -26.97
CA ASN A 429 29.42 9.61 -27.80
C ASN A 429 28.27 10.33 -28.55
N GLN A 430 27.94 11.53 -28.11
CA GLN A 430 26.79 12.30 -28.61
C GLN A 430 26.90 12.72 -30.09
N THR A 431 28.07 12.52 -30.71
CA THR A 431 28.24 12.68 -32.17
C THR A 431 27.50 11.57 -32.94
N TYR A 432 27.48 10.36 -32.38
CA TYR A 432 26.96 9.16 -33.04
C TYR A 432 25.63 8.68 -32.46
N TYR A 433 25.39 8.94 -31.18
CA TYR A 433 24.20 8.45 -30.48
C TYR A 433 23.48 9.54 -29.69
N ASP A 434 22.18 9.62 -29.88
CA ASP A 434 21.28 10.33 -28.97
C ASP A 434 21.09 9.49 -27.71
N ALA A 435 21.37 10.07 -26.54
CA ALA A 435 21.22 9.38 -25.26
C ALA A 435 19.78 8.92 -25.00
N ASN A 436 18.79 9.70 -25.46
CA ASN A 436 17.38 9.30 -25.37
C ASN A 436 17.07 8.13 -26.29
N PHE A 437 17.70 8.06 -27.46
CA PHE A 437 17.54 6.91 -28.36
C PHE A 437 18.07 5.63 -27.70
N ILE A 438 19.25 5.66 -27.09
CA ILE A 438 19.80 4.49 -26.38
C ILE A 438 18.91 4.11 -25.17
N LYS A 439 18.42 5.08 -24.40
CA LYS A 439 17.44 4.83 -23.33
C LYS A 439 16.22 4.07 -23.87
N VAL A 440 15.60 4.57 -24.93
CA VAL A 440 14.40 3.99 -25.54
C VAL A 440 14.68 2.64 -26.18
N LEU A 441 15.83 2.46 -26.81
CA LEU A 441 16.27 1.19 -27.39
C LEU A 441 16.37 0.10 -26.32
N PHE A 442 16.95 0.40 -25.16
CA PHE A 442 17.04 -0.55 -24.05
C PHE A 442 15.70 -0.84 -23.36
N LEU A 443 14.70 0.04 -23.51
CA LEU A 443 13.33 -0.21 -23.06
C LEU A 443 12.51 -1.04 -24.06
N SER A 444 12.98 -1.19 -25.30
CA SER A 444 12.26 -1.90 -26.36
C SER A 444 12.35 -3.42 -26.20
N ASP A 445 11.36 -4.14 -26.76
CA ASP A 445 11.36 -5.60 -26.77
C ASP A 445 12.57 -6.20 -27.50
N PHE A 446 13.19 -5.44 -28.42
CA PHE A 446 14.39 -5.86 -29.16
C PHE A 446 15.61 -6.11 -28.24
N ILE A 447 15.85 -5.23 -27.27
CA ILE A 447 16.91 -5.43 -26.28
C ILE A 447 16.44 -6.37 -25.18
N ALA A 448 15.17 -6.26 -24.76
CA ALA A 448 14.62 -7.13 -23.72
C ALA A 448 14.73 -8.62 -24.08
N SER A 449 14.48 -9.01 -25.34
CA SER A 449 14.65 -10.39 -25.79
C SER A 449 16.10 -10.87 -25.74
N GLN A 450 17.06 -10.00 -26.06
CA GLN A 450 18.48 -10.33 -25.99
C GLN A 450 18.95 -10.50 -24.54
N ILE A 451 18.49 -9.62 -23.63
CA ILE A 451 18.77 -9.73 -22.19
C ILE A 451 18.13 -11.02 -21.61
N ALA A 452 16.90 -11.34 -21.98
CA ALA A 452 16.22 -12.56 -21.50
C ALA A 452 17.00 -13.84 -21.88
N ASN A 453 17.52 -13.91 -23.10
CA ASN A 453 18.37 -15.03 -23.55
C ASN A 453 19.71 -15.13 -22.78
N ILE A 454 20.24 -14.01 -22.31
CA ILE A 454 21.45 -14.00 -21.46
C ILE A 454 21.12 -14.53 -20.05
N LEU A 455 19.93 -14.23 -19.53
CA LEU A 455 19.53 -14.58 -18.17
C LEU A 455 18.98 -16.01 -18.03
N SER A 456 18.53 -16.64 -19.12
CA SER A 456 18.07 -18.03 -19.11
C SER A 456 19.21 -18.97 -18.67
N GLY A 457 19.12 -19.52 -17.45
CA GLY A 457 20.07 -20.50 -16.91
C GLY A 457 20.81 -20.12 -15.62
N SER A 458 20.61 -18.93 -15.05
CA SER A 458 21.25 -18.52 -13.78
C SER A 458 20.30 -18.59 -12.58
N ALA A 459 20.72 -19.28 -11.49
CA ALA A 459 19.96 -19.35 -10.23
C ALA A 459 19.80 -17.99 -9.51
N GLN A 460 20.69 -17.03 -9.79
CA GLN A 460 20.55 -15.62 -9.39
C GLN A 460 20.71 -14.76 -10.65
N PRO A 461 19.67 -14.03 -11.10
CA PRO A 461 19.75 -13.22 -12.31
C PRO A 461 20.76 -12.08 -12.13
N GLN A 462 21.82 -12.11 -12.94
CA GLN A 462 22.80 -11.05 -13.08
C GLN A 462 23.05 -10.84 -14.57
N LEU A 463 23.21 -9.58 -15.00
CA LEU A 463 23.65 -9.24 -16.36
C LEU A 463 25.17 -8.99 -16.37
N PRO A 464 26.01 -9.97 -16.76
CA PRO A 464 27.46 -9.80 -16.72
C PRO A 464 27.91 -8.87 -17.84
N ILE A 465 28.87 -7.97 -17.57
CA ILE A 465 29.42 -7.05 -18.57
C ILE A 465 29.88 -7.81 -19.83
N ARG A 466 30.56 -8.95 -19.65
CA ARG A 466 31.01 -9.82 -20.77
C ARG A 466 29.90 -10.28 -21.71
N SER A 467 28.66 -10.39 -21.22
CA SER A 467 27.50 -10.76 -22.03
C SER A 467 26.87 -9.50 -22.62
N LEU A 468 26.79 -8.42 -21.83
CA LEU A 468 26.24 -7.14 -22.26
C LEU A 468 26.97 -6.56 -23.48
N VAL A 469 28.30 -6.63 -23.50
CA VAL A 469 29.10 -6.15 -24.64
C VAL A 469 28.77 -6.84 -25.96
N ASN A 470 28.16 -8.03 -25.93
CA ASN A 470 27.82 -8.80 -27.13
C ASN A 470 26.38 -8.56 -27.63
N ILE A 471 25.56 -7.79 -26.89
CA ILE A 471 24.22 -7.41 -27.34
C ILE A 471 24.34 -6.62 -28.64
N GLN A 472 23.49 -6.94 -29.62
CA GLN A 472 23.42 -6.22 -30.88
C GLN A 472 22.57 -4.97 -30.73
N ILE A 473 23.06 -3.84 -31.25
CA ILE A 473 22.34 -2.58 -31.34
C ILE A 473 22.37 -2.05 -32.79
N PRO A 474 21.30 -1.42 -33.27
CA PRO A 474 21.28 -0.76 -34.57
C PRO A 474 22.03 0.59 -34.52
N THR A 475 22.58 1.02 -35.65
CA THR A 475 23.29 2.31 -35.79
C THR A 475 22.64 3.25 -36.82
N PRO A 476 21.35 3.61 -36.68
CA PRO A 476 20.72 4.56 -37.59
C PRO A 476 21.39 5.94 -37.52
N PRO A 477 21.29 6.77 -38.58
CA PRO A 477 21.76 8.15 -38.54
C PRO A 477 21.19 8.94 -37.36
N ILE A 478 21.95 9.88 -36.80
CA ILE A 478 21.56 10.65 -35.61
C ILE A 478 20.21 11.37 -35.77
N GLU A 479 19.91 11.86 -36.97
CA GLU A 479 18.62 12.49 -37.29
C GLU A 479 17.46 11.49 -37.20
N THR A 480 17.67 10.24 -37.66
CA THR A 480 16.70 9.16 -37.54
C THR A 480 16.50 8.75 -36.08
N GLN A 481 17.57 8.72 -35.27
CA GLN A 481 17.48 8.47 -33.83
C GLN A 481 16.56 9.51 -33.15
N GLN A 482 16.78 10.79 -33.43
CA GLN A 482 15.97 11.89 -32.87
C GLN A 482 14.51 11.83 -33.34
N GLN A 483 14.25 11.44 -34.58
CA GLN A 483 12.89 11.22 -35.08
C GLN A 483 12.19 10.09 -34.35
N ILE A 484 12.88 8.96 -34.13
CA ILE A 484 12.35 7.82 -33.36
C ILE A 484 12.01 8.27 -31.93
N VAL A 485 12.94 8.98 -31.28
CA VAL A 485 12.74 9.52 -29.93
C VAL A 485 11.51 10.43 -29.89
N SER A 486 11.38 11.38 -30.83
CA SER A 486 10.25 12.31 -30.86
C SER A 486 8.89 11.63 -31.02
N ILE A 487 8.84 10.51 -31.76
CA ILE A 487 7.60 9.71 -31.89
C ILE A 487 7.29 9.01 -30.57
N ILE A 488 8.28 8.33 -29.99
CA ILE A 488 8.10 7.54 -28.77
C ILE A 488 7.81 8.44 -27.55
N GLU A 489 8.38 9.64 -27.48
CA GLU A 489 8.06 10.60 -26.43
C GLU A 489 6.59 11.04 -26.49
N LYS A 490 6.00 11.18 -27.69
CA LYS A 490 4.57 11.46 -27.82
C LYS A 490 3.72 10.29 -27.34
N GLU A 491 4.15 9.06 -27.62
CA GLU A 491 3.48 7.86 -27.14
C GLU A 491 3.56 7.75 -25.60
N ILE A 492 4.74 7.96 -25.01
CA ILE A 492 4.95 7.99 -23.55
C ILE A 492 4.07 9.05 -22.90
N ALA A 493 4.00 10.26 -23.47
CA ALA A 493 3.14 11.32 -22.95
C ALA A 493 1.67 10.89 -22.90
N ILE A 494 1.18 10.12 -23.88
CA ILE A 494 -0.18 9.56 -23.85
C ILE A 494 -0.34 8.55 -22.70
N VAL A 495 0.67 7.72 -22.44
CA VAL A 495 0.66 6.78 -21.31
C VAL A 495 0.61 7.51 -19.98
N GLU A 496 1.44 8.53 -19.79
CA GLU A 496 1.42 9.37 -18.58
C GLU A 496 0.05 10.05 -18.39
N GLN A 497 -0.58 10.53 -19.47
CA GLN A 497 -1.95 11.04 -19.37
C GLN A 497 -2.98 9.97 -18.98
N ASN A 498 -2.77 8.71 -19.33
CA ASN A 498 -3.64 7.61 -18.87
C ASN A 498 -3.45 7.31 -17.37
N GLU A 499 -2.22 7.43 -16.84
CA GLU A 499 -1.98 7.33 -15.39
C GLU A 499 -2.75 8.41 -14.62
N LEU A 500 -2.68 9.67 -15.08
CA LEU A 500 -3.46 10.76 -14.50
C LEU A 500 -4.98 10.54 -14.63
N LEU A 501 -5.42 9.99 -15.77
CA LEU A 501 -6.82 9.67 -16.00
C LEU A 501 -7.34 8.62 -15.00
N ILE A 502 -6.52 7.61 -14.68
CA ILE A 502 -6.84 6.60 -13.67
C ILE A 502 -7.07 7.27 -12.32
N GLU A 503 -6.11 8.07 -11.85
CA GLU A 503 -6.21 8.78 -10.56
C GLU A 503 -7.47 9.67 -10.47
N MET A 504 -7.72 10.45 -11.53
CA MET A 504 -8.89 11.33 -11.59
C MET A 504 -10.22 10.57 -11.51
N PHE A 505 -10.33 9.42 -12.18
CA PHE A 505 -11.57 8.64 -12.18
C PHE A 505 -11.73 7.80 -10.92
N GLU A 506 -10.64 7.34 -10.30
CA GLU A 506 -10.67 6.73 -8.96
C GLU A 506 -11.19 7.75 -7.92
N GLU A 507 -10.74 9.02 -7.99
CA GLU A 507 -11.27 10.08 -7.12
C GLU A 507 -12.74 10.39 -7.41
N LYS A 508 -13.19 10.38 -8.68
CA LYS A 508 -14.62 10.54 -9.00
C LYS A 508 -15.51 9.46 -8.40
N ILE A 509 -15.04 8.21 -8.35
CA ILE A 509 -15.77 7.11 -7.69
C ILE A 509 -15.89 7.41 -6.20
N LYS A 510 -14.78 7.80 -5.56
CA LYS A 510 -14.76 8.17 -4.14
C LYS A 510 -15.68 9.36 -3.85
N ASP A 511 -15.61 10.43 -4.63
CA ASP A 511 -16.49 11.60 -4.54
C ASP A 511 -17.96 11.21 -4.66
N LYS A 512 -18.28 10.31 -5.59
CA LYS A 512 -19.65 9.83 -5.76
C LYS A 512 -20.15 9.12 -4.51
N ILE A 513 -19.33 8.27 -3.90
CA ILE A 513 -19.69 7.57 -2.66
C ILE A 513 -19.78 8.56 -1.48
N SER A 514 -18.82 9.47 -1.32
CA SER A 514 -18.84 10.52 -0.29
C SER A 514 -20.12 11.38 -0.33
N LYS A 515 -20.60 11.75 -1.52
CA LYS A 515 -21.88 12.48 -1.66
C LYS A 515 -23.08 11.72 -1.11
N VAL A 516 -23.07 10.39 -1.17
CA VAL A 516 -24.15 9.57 -0.60
C VAL A 516 -24.09 9.57 0.93
N TRP A 517 -22.89 9.70 1.51
CA TRP A 517 -22.67 9.96 2.93
C TRP A 517 -22.95 11.41 3.34
N GLY A 518 -23.19 12.33 2.38
CA GLY A 518 -23.47 13.74 2.67
C GLY A 518 -22.24 14.61 2.90
N GLU A 519 -21.09 14.18 2.37
CA GLU A 519 -19.80 14.89 2.42
C GLU A 519 -19.58 15.84 1.24
#